data_AF-W4KBM3-F1
#
_entry.id   AF-W4KBM3-F1
#
_cell.length_a   1.000
_cell.length_b   1.000
_cell.length_c   1.000
_cell.angle_alpha   90.00
_cell.angle_beta   90.00
_cell.angle_gamma   90.00
#
_symmetry.space_group_name_H-M   'P 1'
#
loop_
_entity.id
_entity.type
_entity.pdbx_description
1 polymer ?
#
loop_
_entity_poly.entity_id
_entity_poly.type
_entity_poly.pdbx_seq_one_letter_code
_entity_poly.pdbx_strand_id
1 'polypeptide(L)'
;MNSFWSLISHYLPSIRIYNDLEDSASDYDTYDDDTYELPTTNTYFPASPQPQGQRHDRIPVMDDHPATYNQNRHRWDPNGRGEARTDEDEGRHKKELEDLKTQVHTLHHQLVDLQSDLSSTKDELQFQRSSNSHLLSQNNRMESELEQARNARRTRFSEMQQLRASYADVSASMRTLETHNEELATLKSFLNKTDDYTGAQILQAVQDLNTEIVQLAAVVSEEFPLDRQKGDLSKESDFDIVRNSIGEGMLELLRECDHNGDPTVVQLAVQAWETWCCKQILDSFCFGLPPEISKFLNEVFREMQLVGM
;
A
#
# COMPACT_ATOMS: atom_id res chain seq x y z
N MET A 1 55.62 9.05 22.65
CA MET A 1 55.46 8.31 23.92
C MET A 1 54.29 8.80 24.77
N ASN A 2 54.02 10.11 24.92
CA ASN A 2 52.91 10.60 25.76
C ASN A 2 51.49 10.20 25.29
N SER A 3 51.28 9.98 23.99
CA SER A 3 49.98 9.58 23.42
C SER A 3 49.59 8.13 23.74
N PHE A 4 50.56 7.21 23.74
CA PHE A 4 50.36 5.80 24.09
C PHE A 4 49.97 5.63 25.56
N TRP A 5 50.68 6.32 26.46
CA TRP A 5 50.34 6.33 27.89
C TRP A 5 48.98 6.99 28.17
N SER A 6 48.61 8.03 27.40
CA SER A 6 47.25 8.62 27.52
C SER A 6 46.15 7.65 27.06
N LEU A 7 46.43 6.82 26.05
CA LEU A 7 45.47 5.85 25.52
C LEU A 7 45.28 4.68 26.49
N ILE A 8 46.37 4.17 27.08
CA ILE A 8 46.32 3.19 28.17
C ILE A 8 45.52 3.73 29.36
N SER A 9 45.73 5.00 29.74
CA SER A 9 45.00 5.62 30.85
C SER A 9 43.50 5.80 30.59
N HIS A 10 43.09 5.83 29.32
CA HIS A 10 41.70 6.01 28.92
C HIS A 10 40.92 4.68 28.89
N TYR A 11 41.57 3.58 28.53
CA TYR A 11 40.94 2.26 28.37
C TYR A 11 41.10 1.33 29.59
N LEU A 12 42.05 1.59 30.50
CA LEU A 12 42.29 0.79 31.71
C LEU A 12 42.24 1.63 33.00
N PRO A 13 41.06 2.20 33.37
CA PRO A 13 40.93 3.08 34.55
C PRO A 13 41.18 2.38 35.90
N SER A 14 41.15 1.04 35.93
CA SER A 14 41.40 0.22 37.12
C SER A 14 42.89 0.01 37.45
N ILE A 15 43.80 0.38 36.55
CA ILE A 15 45.25 0.48 36.83
C ILE A 15 45.55 1.94 37.21
N ARG A 16 44.80 2.47 38.17
CA ARG A 16 45.20 3.68 38.89
C ARG A 16 45.79 3.23 40.21
N ILE A 17 47.10 3.39 40.34
CA ILE A 17 47.71 3.59 41.66
C ILE A 17 47.10 4.91 42.16
N TYR A 18 46.00 4.83 42.90
CA TYR A 18 45.35 6.00 43.46
C TYR A 18 46.34 6.68 44.42
N ASN A 19 46.82 7.86 44.02
CA ASN A 19 47.17 8.88 45.00
C ASN A 19 45.84 9.41 45.53
N ASP A 20 45.49 8.94 46.72
CA ASP A 20 44.25 9.23 47.46
C ASP A 20 44.28 10.64 48.08
N LEU A 21 44.43 11.66 47.24
CA LEU A 21 44.21 13.06 47.60
C LEU A 21 43.61 13.79 46.40
N GLU A 22 42.47 14.45 46.62
CA GLU A 22 41.75 15.36 45.68
C GLU A 22 40.83 14.59 44.70
N ASP A 23 39.51 14.82 44.58
CA ASP A 23 38.67 15.93 45.00
C ASP A 23 37.21 15.47 45.17
N SER A 24 36.57 16.03 46.21
CA SER A 24 35.13 16.19 46.32
C SER A 24 34.74 17.45 45.56
N ALA A 25 33.78 17.42 44.62
CA ALA A 25 32.79 18.49 44.40
C ALA A 25 32.00 18.40 43.08
N SER A 26 30.74 18.82 43.18
CA SER A 26 29.80 19.30 42.16
C SER A 26 29.12 18.25 41.26
N ASP A 27 27.82 17.94 41.35
CA ASP A 27 26.57 18.66 41.67
C ASP A 27 25.84 19.24 40.42
N TYR A 28 24.53 19.01 40.38
CA TYR A 28 23.46 19.52 39.49
C TYR A 28 23.35 19.03 38.01
N ASP A 29 22.18 18.85 37.37
CA ASP A 29 20.76 18.60 37.72
C ASP A 29 19.91 18.68 36.41
N THR A 30 18.64 18.22 36.45
CA THR A 30 17.46 18.64 35.61
C THR A 30 17.19 17.95 34.25
N TYR A 31 16.17 17.06 34.09
CA TYR A 31 14.69 17.22 33.86
C TYR A 31 14.35 18.02 32.57
N ASP A 32 13.39 17.76 31.67
CA ASP A 32 12.05 17.12 31.59
C ASP A 32 11.74 16.90 30.07
N ASP A 33 11.00 15.91 29.55
CA ASP A 33 9.59 15.45 29.71
C ASP A 33 8.62 15.98 28.61
N ASP A 34 7.84 15.04 28.04
CA ASP A 34 6.50 15.17 27.41
C ASP A 34 6.32 15.96 26.07
N THR A 35 5.42 15.64 25.12
CA THR A 35 4.28 14.70 24.99
C THR A 35 3.88 14.52 23.50
N TYR A 36 3.24 13.38 23.19
CA TYR A 36 2.59 12.99 21.92
C TYR A 36 1.16 13.55 21.79
N GLU A 37 0.74 14.03 20.60
CA GLU A 37 -0.69 14.06 20.18
C GLU A 37 -0.86 13.87 18.66
N LEU A 38 -1.84 13.04 18.26
CA LEU A 38 -2.30 12.79 16.88
C LEU A 38 -3.77 13.24 16.74
N PRO A 39 -4.20 13.79 15.59
CA PRO A 39 -5.62 13.94 15.28
C PRO A 39 -6.14 12.88 14.29
N THR A 40 -7.25 12.23 14.66
CA THR A 40 -8.10 11.41 13.81
C THR A 40 -9.43 12.10 13.49
N THR A 41 -10.11 11.61 12.42
CA THR A 41 -11.49 11.91 11.96
C THR A 41 -11.58 13.15 11.03
N ASN A 42 -12.45 13.26 10.02
CA ASN A 42 -13.68 12.53 9.72
C ASN A 42 -14.08 12.66 8.23
N THR A 43 -14.85 11.66 7.83
CA THR A 43 -15.56 11.32 6.59
C THR A 43 -16.48 12.42 6.02
N TYR A 44 -16.49 12.60 4.69
CA TYR A 44 -17.54 13.33 3.95
C TYR A 44 -17.96 12.55 2.69
N PHE A 45 -19.22 12.09 2.68
CA PHE A 45 -19.98 11.65 1.50
C PHE A 45 -21.06 12.71 1.19
N PRO A 46 -21.34 13.02 -0.08
CA PRO A 46 -22.63 13.59 -0.47
C PRO A 46 -23.51 12.57 -1.19
N ALA A 47 -24.75 12.51 -0.71
CA ALA A 47 -25.84 11.67 -1.17
C ALA A 47 -26.47 12.14 -2.50
N SER A 48 -27.00 11.18 -3.24
CA SER A 48 -27.88 11.38 -4.41
C SER A 48 -29.31 11.75 -3.98
N PRO A 49 -30.06 12.54 -4.79
CA PRO A 49 -31.50 12.65 -4.63
C PRO A 49 -32.30 12.15 -5.84
N GLN A 50 -33.31 11.33 -5.57
CA GLN A 50 -34.53 11.08 -6.36
C GLN A 50 -35.63 10.64 -5.36
N PRO A 51 -36.94 10.67 -5.69
CA PRO A 51 -37.65 11.38 -6.76
C PRO A 51 -38.86 12.22 -6.24
N GLN A 52 -39.34 13.18 -7.03
CA GLN A 52 -40.62 13.86 -6.78
C GLN A 52 -41.69 13.38 -7.78
N GLY A 53 -42.85 13.02 -7.23
CA GLY A 53 -44.06 12.73 -8.00
C GLY A 53 -45.01 13.93 -8.07
N GLN A 54 -45.82 13.96 -9.13
CA GLN A 54 -47.05 14.73 -9.34
C GLN A 54 -47.68 14.12 -10.62
N ARG A 55 -48.74 13.30 -10.58
CA ARG A 55 -50.19 13.56 -10.43
C ARG A 55 -50.74 14.64 -11.39
N HIS A 56 -51.95 14.34 -11.91
CA HIS A 56 -52.78 15.01 -12.94
C HIS A 56 -52.64 14.38 -14.34
N ASP A 57 -53.68 14.03 -15.11
CA ASP A 57 -55.13 14.13 -14.92
C ASP A 57 -55.87 13.16 -15.88
N ARG A 58 -57.17 13.03 -15.60
CA ARG A 58 -58.19 12.10 -16.06
C ARG A 58 -58.46 12.01 -17.58
N ILE A 59 -58.82 10.79 -17.97
CA ILE A 59 -59.60 10.39 -19.16
C ILE A 59 -61.03 10.99 -19.10
N PRO A 60 -61.69 11.21 -20.25
CA PRO A 60 -63.11 10.87 -20.33
C PRO A 60 -63.41 9.83 -21.44
N VAL A 61 -63.98 8.73 -20.98
CA VAL A 61 -64.71 7.70 -21.72
C VAL A 61 -66.03 8.34 -22.15
N MET A 62 -66.38 8.22 -23.43
CA MET A 62 -67.72 8.53 -23.94
C MET A 62 -68.49 7.21 -24.01
N ASP A 63 -69.27 6.94 -22.97
CA ASP A 63 -70.28 5.90 -22.92
C ASP A 63 -71.67 6.49 -23.24
N ASP A 64 -72.49 5.60 -23.80
CA ASP A 64 -73.88 5.72 -24.19
C ASP A 64 -74.81 6.48 -23.25
N HIS A 65 -75.69 7.32 -23.83
CA HIS A 65 -77.03 7.57 -23.30
C HIS A 65 -78.06 7.78 -24.43
N PRO A 66 -79.18 7.02 -24.45
CA PRO A 66 -80.37 7.30 -25.21
C PRO A 66 -81.41 8.05 -24.35
N ALA A 67 -82.01 9.12 -24.86
CA ALA A 67 -83.14 9.81 -24.22
C ALA A 67 -83.92 10.62 -25.28
N THR A 68 -85.08 10.14 -25.73
CA THR A 68 -86.45 10.54 -25.32
C THR A 68 -86.97 11.88 -25.88
N TYR A 69 -88.06 11.74 -26.65
CA TYR A 69 -89.28 12.57 -26.70
C TYR A 69 -89.19 14.10 -26.91
N ASN A 70 -89.77 14.56 -28.03
CA ASN A 70 -90.67 15.71 -28.09
C ASN A 70 -91.54 15.58 -29.37
N GLN A 71 -92.75 15.00 -29.32
CA GLN A 71 -94.01 15.65 -28.96
C GLN A 71 -94.24 16.99 -29.69
N ASN A 72 -94.95 16.95 -30.83
CA ASN A 72 -95.87 18.03 -31.17
C ASN A 72 -97.08 17.49 -31.94
N ARG A 73 -98.22 17.54 -31.24
CA ARG A 73 -99.59 17.23 -31.68
C ARG A 73 -100.27 18.56 -32.03
N HIS A 74 -100.88 18.65 -33.21
CA HIS A 74 -102.04 19.50 -33.50
C HIS A 74 -102.97 18.63 -34.36
N ARG A 75 -104.07 18.02 -33.88
CA ARG A 75 -105.39 18.55 -33.42
C ARG A 75 -106.03 19.53 -34.40
N TRP A 76 -106.80 19.01 -35.37
CA TRP A 76 -107.96 19.69 -35.98
C TRP A 76 -109.10 18.68 -36.22
N ASP A 77 -110.31 19.08 -35.85
CA ASP A 77 -111.58 18.33 -35.81
C ASP A 77 -112.26 18.20 -37.18
N PRO A 78 -113.18 17.22 -37.36
CA PRO A 78 -113.92 16.99 -38.59
C PRO A 78 -115.38 17.52 -38.50
N ASN A 79 -115.83 18.31 -39.49
CA ASN A 79 -117.20 18.21 -40.02
C ASN A 79 -117.48 19.23 -41.15
N GLY A 80 -117.99 18.71 -42.27
CA GLY A 80 -119.21 19.27 -42.87
C GLY A 80 -119.13 20.04 -44.20
N ARG A 81 -119.46 19.31 -45.27
CA ARG A 81 -120.29 19.70 -46.44
C ARG A 81 -119.70 20.57 -47.56
N GLY A 82 -120.04 20.15 -48.79
CA GLY A 82 -120.03 20.94 -50.03
C GLY A 82 -118.97 20.41 -51.00
N GLU A 83 -119.27 19.38 -51.79
CA GLU A 83 -119.79 19.49 -53.16
C GLU A 83 -118.83 20.19 -54.16
N ALA A 84 -118.45 19.40 -55.16
CA ALA A 84 -117.93 19.77 -56.48
C ALA A 84 -116.53 20.44 -56.53
N ARG A 85 -115.51 19.65 -56.91
CA ARG A 85 -114.37 20.00 -57.82
C ARG A 85 -113.32 18.88 -57.84
N THR A 86 -113.54 17.85 -58.65
CA THR A 86 -112.65 16.68 -58.82
C THR A 86 -111.43 16.91 -59.72
N ASP A 87 -111.03 18.16 -59.99
CA ASP A 87 -109.84 18.47 -60.82
C ASP A 87 -108.74 19.27 -60.07
N GLU A 88 -109.01 19.82 -58.87
CA GLU A 88 -108.01 20.61 -58.11
C GLU A 88 -107.14 19.75 -57.16
N ASP A 89 -107.65 18.59 -56.70
CA ASP A 89 -106.92 17.71 -55.78
C ASP A 89 -105.95 16.75 -56.49
N GLU A 90 -106.20 16.39 -57.75
CA GLU A 90 -105.20 15.71 -58.59
C GLU A 90 -103.98 16.61 -58.86
N GLY A 91 -104.18 17.93 -58.96
CA GLY A 91 -103.11 18.91 -59.10
C GLY A 91 -102.24 19.05 -57.84
N ARG A 92 -102.85 19.00 -56.65
CA ARG A 92 -102.12 19.01 -55.37
C ARG A 92 -101.31 17.73 -55.18
N HIS A 93 -101.90 16.56 -55.43
CA HIS A 93 -101.20 15.29 -55.33
C HIS A 93 -100.06 15.15 -56.36
N LYS A 94 -100.24 15.68 -57.57
CA LYS A 94 -99.17 15.70 -58.59
C LYS A 94 -98.01 16.62 -58.20
N LYS A 95 -98.31 17.75 -57.55
CA LYS A 95 -97.28 18.66 -57.03
C LYS A 95 -96.53 18.04 -55.85
N GLU A 96 -97.25 17.39 -54.92
CA GLU A 96 -96.64 16.62 -53.83
C GLU A 96 -95.77 15.47 -54.36
N LEU A 97 -96.18 14.81 -55.44
CA LEU A 97 -95.39 13.74 -56.06
C LEU A 97 -94.09 14.26 -56.69
N GLU A 98 -94.13 15.44 -57.32
CA GLU A 98 -92.93 16.10 -57.87
C GLU A 98 -92.05 16.68 -56.74
N ASP A 99 -92.61 17.22 -55.67
CA ASP A 99 -91.88 17.67 -54.49
C ASP A 99 -91.20 16.49 -53.76
N LEU A 100 -91.90 15.34 -53.65
CA LEU A 100 -91.32 14.12 -53.08
C LEU A 100 -90.25 13.53 -54.00
N LYS A 101 -90.44 13.60 -55.32
CA LYS A 101 -89.46 13.14 -56.31
C LYS A 101 -88.21 14.01 -56.26
N THR A 102 -88.35 15.33 -56.21
CA THR A 102 -87.19 16.23 -56.04
C THR A 102 -86.49 15.97 -54.71
N GLN A 103 -87.24 15.74 -53.62
CA GLN A 103 -86.67 15.35 -52.33
C GLN A 103 -85.90 14.03 -52.39
N VAL A 104 -86.42 13.02 -53.08
CA VAL A 104 -85.73 11.74 -53.31
C VAL A 104 -84.45 11.96 -54.13
N HIS A 105 -84.47 12.83 -55.13
CA HIS A 105 -83.26 13.16 -55.90
C HIS A 105 -82.23 13.89 -55.04
N THR A 106 -82.65 14.83 -54.19
CA THR A 106 -81.74 15.53 -53.26
C THR A 106 -81.15 14.57 -52.24
N LEU A 107 -81.95 13.69 -51.64
CA LEU A 107 -81.48 12.67 -50.71
C LEU A 107 -80.54 11.67 -51.40
N HIS A 108 -80.82 11.31 -52.65
CA HIS A 108 -79.93 10.45 -53.44
C HIS A 108 -78.58 11.12 -53.68
N HIS A 109 -78.57 12.41 -54.03
CA HIS A 109 -77.34 13.18 -54.20
C HIS A 109 -76.55 13.27 -52.89
N GLN A 110 -77.22 13.55 -51.78
CA GLN A 110 -76.61 13.59 -50.45
C GLN A 110 -76.01 12.23 -50.04
N LEU A 111 -76.67 11.12 -50.37
CA LEU A 111 -76.13 9.78 -50.11
C LEU A 111 -74.87 9.51 -50.94
N VAL A 112 -74.84 9.95 -52.20
CA VAL A 112 -73.65 9.82 -53.07
C VAL A 112 -72.49 10.67 -52.54
N ASP A 113 -72.77 11.92 -52.14
CA ASP A 113 -71.76 12.82 -51.59
C ASP A 113 -71.20 12.27 -50.26
N LEU A 114 -72.08 11.82 -49.35
CA LEU A 114 -71.67 11.16 -48.10
C LEU A 114 -70.89 9.87 -48.35
N GLN A 115 -71.25 9.09 -49.37
CA GLN A 115 -70.52 7.88 -49.74
C GLN A 115 -69.12 8.21 -50.29
N SER A 116 -68.99 9.29 -51.06
CA SER A 116 -67.71 9.83 -51.51
C SER A 116 -66.85 10.29 -50.33
N ASP A 117 -67.41 11.09 -49.42
CA ASP A 117 -66.70 11.57 -48.22
C ASP A 117 -66.28 10.41 -47.30
N LEU A 118 -67.13 9.41 -47.14
CA LEU A 118 -66.83 8.21 -46.37
C LEU A 118 -65.70 7.39 -47.03
N SER A 119 -65.64 7.34 -48.36
CA SER A 119 -64.52 6.71 -49.07
C SER A 119 -63.21 7.49 -48.91
N SER A 120 -63.27 8.82 -49.02
CA SER A 120 -62.09 9.70 -48.85
C SER A 120 -61.53 9.63 -47.42
N THR A 121 -62.40 9.68 -46.41
CA THR A 121 -61.98 9.55 -45.00
C THR A 121 -61.43 8.16 -44.69
N LYS A 122 -61.97 7.11 -45.31
CA LYS A 122 -61.43 5.75 -45.19
C LYS A 122 -60.02 5.64 -45.78
N ASP A 123 -59.79 6.23 -46.95
CA ASP A 123 -58.48 6.22 -47.60
C ASP A 123 -57.45 7.02 -46.79
N GLU A 124 -57.83 8.18 -46.26
CA GLU A 124 -56.99 8.97 -45.35
C GLU A 124 -56.66 8.20 -44.06
N LEU A 125 -57.64 7.53 -43.45
CA LEU A 125 -57.42 6.70 -42.27
C LEU A 125 -56.48 5.52 -42.57
N GLN A 126 -56.58 4.92 -43.75
CA GLN A 126 -55.67 3.86 -44.19
C GLN A 126 -54.25 4.37 -44.41
N PHE A 127 -54.09 5.56 -44.99
CA PHE A 127 -52.80 6.23 -45.14
C PHE A 127 -52.18 6.53 -43.77
N GLN A 128 -52.95 7.09 -42.84
CA GLN A 128 -52.49 7.36 -41.47
C GLN A 128 -52.10 6.09 -40.72
N ARG A 129 -52.84 4.99 -40.86
CA ARG A 129 -52.46 3.69 -40.29
C ARG A 129 -51.13 3.18 -40.83
N SER A 130 -50.93 3.33 -42.15
CA SER A 130 -49.68 2.92 -42.81
C SER A 130 -48.50 3.77 -42.35
N SER A 131 -48.71 5.09 -42.23
CA SER A 131 -47.72 6.03 -41.70
C SER A 131 -47.36 5.74 -40.25
N ASN A 132 -48.35 5.52 -39.38
CA ASN A 132 -48.12 5.15 -37.98
C ASN A 132 -47.39 3.82 -37.84
N SER A 133 -47.72 2.82 -38.67
CA SER A 133 -47.01 1.54 -38.69
C SER A 133 -45.53 1.72 -39.07
N HIS A 134 -45.25 2.59 -40.04
CA HIS A 134 -43.87 2.91 -40.43
C HIS A 134 -43.11 3.64 -39.32
N LEU A 135 -43.72 4.65 -38.70
CA LEU A 135 -43.13 5.39 -37.58
C LEU A 135 -42.85 4.48 -36.38
N LEU A 136 -43.77 3.57 -36.04
CA LEU A 136 -43.55 2.57 -34.98
C LEU A 136 -42.37 1.66 -35.31
N SER A 137 -42.28 1.18 -36.56
CA SER A 137 -41.16 0.35 -37.00
C SER A 137 -39.82 1.09 -36.92
N GLN A 138 -39.81 2.37 -37.29
CA GLN A 138 -38.63 3.23 -37.18
C GLN A 138 -38.25 3.48 -35.71
N ASN A 139 -39.24 3.72 -34.84
CA ASN A 139 -39.01 3.95 -33.42
C ASN A 139 -38.42 2.70 -32.75
N ASN A 140 -38.99 1.51 -33.03
CA ASN A 140 -38.46 0.24 -32.54
C ASN A 140 -37.02 -0.01 -33.01
N ARG A 141 -36.68 0.39 -34.24
CA ARG A 141 -35.31 0.29 -34.76
C ARG A 141 -34.35 1.22 -34.01
N MET A 142 -34.72 2.49 -33.83
CA MET A 142 -33.88 3.44 -33.08
C MET A 142 -33.73 3.03 -31.61
N GLU A 143 -34.76 2.47 -31.00
CA GLU A 143 -34.71 1.96 -29.63
C GLU A 143 -33.73 0.79 -29.51
N SER A 144 -33.72 -0.13 -30.49
CA SER A 144 -32.74 -1.21 -30.57
C SER A 144 -31.31 -0.70 -30.76
N GLU A 145 -31.09 0.27 -31.66
CA GLU A 145 -29.78 0.89 -31.87
C GLU A 145 -29.28 1.62 -30.62
N LEU A 146 -30.17 2.29 -29.89
CA LEU A 146 -29.87 2.99 -28.65
C LEU A 146 -29.49 2.01 -27.53
N GLU A 147 -30.18 0.88 -27.41
CA GLU A 147 -29.85 -0.14 -26.42
C GLU A 147 -28.51 -0.83 -26.75
N GLN A 148 -28.22 -1.08 -28.03
CA GLN A 148 -26.92 -1.56 -28.47
C GLN A 148 -25.79 -0.58 -28.12
N ALA A 149 -26.00 0.72 -28.37
CA ALA A 149 -25.03 1.75 -28.02
C ALA A 149 -24.81 1.87 -26.50
N ARG A 150 -25.88 1.72 -25.70
CA ARG A 150 -25.79 1.68 -24.23
C ARG A 150 -24.97 0.47 -23.76
N ASN A 151 -25.21 -0.70 -24.32
CA ASN A 151 -24.48 -1.91 -23.97
C ASN A 151 -23.00 -1.82 -24.37
N ALA A 152 -22.68 -1.33 -25.58
CA ALA A 152 -21.31 -1.09 -25.99
C ALA A 152 -20.58 -0.09 -25.08
N ARG A 153 -21.28 0.96 -24.61
CA ARG A 153 -20.72 1.93 -23.66
C ARG A 153 -20.45 1.29 -22.29
N ARG A 154 -21.35 0.43 -21.79
CA ARG A 154 -21.14 -0.31 -20.54
C ARG A 154 -19.92 -1.23 -20.64
N THR A 155 -19.77 -1.97 -21.73
CA THR A 155 -18.62 -2.87 -21.94
C THR A 155 -17.30 -2.09 -21.98
N ARG A 156 -17.23 -1.00 -22.76
CA ARG A 156 -16.03 -0.16 -22.81
C ARG A 156 -15.70 0.45 -21.44
N PHE A 157 -16.71 0.82 -20.67
CA PHE A 157 -16.50 1.33 -19.31
C PHE A 157 -15.90 0.25 -18.40
N SER A 158 -16.40 -0.98 -18.44
CA SER A 158 -15.83 -2.09 -17.68
C SER A 158 -14.40 -2.43 -18.10
N GLU A 159 -14.10 -2.44 -19.40
CA GLU A 159 -12.74 -2.66 -19.91
C GLU A 159 -11.77 -1.58 -19.44
N MET A 160 -12.19 -0.30 -19.49
CA MET A 160 -11.38 0.80 -18.99
C MET A 160 -11.13 0.70 -17.49
N GLN A 161 -12.12 0.25 -16.71
CA GLN A 161 -11.97 0.05 -15.27
C GLN A 161 -11.00 -1.10 -14.97
N GLN A 162 -11.08 -2.21 -15.72
CA GLN A 162 -10.13 -3.32 -15.60
C GLN A 162 -8.70 -2.89 -15.96
N LEU A 163 -8.53 -2.11 -17.03
CA LEU A 163 -7.22 -1.61 -17.43
C LEU A 163 -6.61 -0.68 -16.37
N ARG A 164 -7.43 0.18 -15.75
CA ARG A 164 -6.99 1.02 -14.62
C ARG A 164 -6.58 0.20 -13.40
N ALA A 165 -7.34 -0.84 -13.07
CA ALA A 165 -6.99 -1.73 -11.97
C ALA A 165 -5.68 -2.47 -12.23
N SER A 166 -5.48 -3.00 -13.44
CA SER A 166 -4.23 -3.64 -13.85
C SER A 166 -3.04 -2.68 -13.80
N TYR A 167 -3.21 -1.44 -14.26
CA TYR A 167 -2.14 -0.43 -14.19
C TYR A 167 -1.77 -0.07 -12.74
N ALA A 168 -2.76 0.02 -11.85
CA ALA A 168 -2.52 0.25 -10.43
C ALA A 168 -1.73 -0.90 -9.78
N ASP A 169 -2.05 -2.14 -10.13
CA ASP A 169 -1.35 -3.33 -9.64
C ASP A 169 0.10 -3.41 -10.14
N VAL A 170 0.33 -3.16 -11.44
CA VAL A 170 1.68 -3.08 -12.01
C VAL A 170 2.49 -1.96 -11.35
N SER A 171 1.89 -0.78 -11.13
CA SER A 171 2.56 0.32 -10.44
C SER A 171 2.91 -0.02 -8.99
N ALA A 172 2.06 -0.75 -8.28
CA ALA A 172 2.35 -1.21 -6.93
C ALA A 172 3.50 -2.22 -6.93
N SER A 173 3.47 -3.19 -7.84
CA SER A 173 4.55 -4.17 -8.03
C SER A 173 5.90 -3.51 -8.34
N MET A 174 5.90 -2.48 -9.19
CA MET A 174 7.12 -1.72 -9.50
C MET A 174 7.70 -1.03 -8.27
N ARG A 175 6.87 -0.41 -7.42
CA ARG A 175 7.33 0.20 -6.16
C ARG A 175 7.91 -0.82 -5.18
N THR A 176 7.31 -2.02 -5.10
CA THR A 176 7.87 -3.09 -4.27
C THR A 176 9.23 -3.56 -4.79
N LEU A 177 9.40 -3.66 -6.10
CA LEU A 177 10.69 -4.00 -6.71
C LEU A 177 11.75 -2.93 -6.47
N GLU A 178 11.39 -1.65 -6.56
CA GLU A 178 12.28 -0.53 -6.23
C GLU A 178 12.77 -0.63 -4.77
N THR A 179 11.84 -0.87 -3.84
CA THR A 179 12.17 -1.04 -2.40
C THR A 179 13.14 -2.20 -2.20
N HIS A 180 12.87 -3.38 -2.80
CA HIS A 180 13.78 -4.52 -2.71
C HIS A 180 15.14 -4.27 -3.35
N ASN A 181 15.20 -3.49 -4.43
CA ASN A 181 16.46 -3.14 -5.06
C ASN A 181 17.31 -2.21 -4.17
N GLU A 182 16.68 -1.28 -3.46
CA GLU A 182 17.34 -0.44 -2.44
C GLU A 182 17.85 -1.28 -1.25
N GLU A 183 17.05 -2.23 -0.76
CA GLU A 183 17.45 -3.19 0.27
C GLU A 183 18.66 -4.04 -0.19
N LEU A 184 18.65 -4.54 -1.42
CA LEU A 184 19.78 -5.28 -1.99
C LEU A 184 21.01 -4.40 -2.16
N ALA A 185 20.86 -3.13 -2.56
CA ALA A 185 21.97 -2.20 -2.68
C ALA A 185 22.62 -1.90 -1.32
N THR A 186 21.82 -1.72 -0.26
CA THR A 186 22.30 -1.49 1.11
C THR A 186 22.99 -2.74 1.66
N LEU A 187 22.39 -3.93 1.51
CA LEU A 187 23.02 -5.20 1.89
C LEU A 187 24.32 -5.45 1.16
N LYS A 188 24.37 -5.18 -0.16
CA LYS A 188 25.61 -5.30 -0.95
C LYS A 188 26.67 -4.32 -0.47
N SER A 189 26.30 -3.09 -0.12
CA SER A 189 27.25 -2.14 0.48
C SER A 189 27.74 -2.59 1.85
N PHE A 190 26.92 -3.27 2.64
CA PHE A 190 27.31 -3.80 3.94
C PHE A 190 28.28 -4.98 3.79
N LEU A 191 27.93 -5.95 2.94
CA LEU A 191 28.78 -7.11 2.62
C LEU A 191 30.14 -6.70 2.04
N ASN A 192 30.17 -5.71 1.15
CA ASN A 192 31.42 -5.21 0.58
C ASN A 192 32.30 -4.44 1.59
N LYS A 193 31.75 -4.00 2.74
CA LYS A 193 32.53 -3.34 3.81
C LYS A 193 33.10 -4.33 4.83
N THR A 194 32.80 -5.63 4.72
CA THR A 194 33.10 -6.57 5.80
C THR A 194 34.58 -6.95 5.91
N ASP A 195 35.40 -6.74 4.87
CA ASP A 195 36.83 -7.07 4.92
C ASP A 195 37.71 -5.90 4.46
N ASP A 196 37.86 -4.88 5.31
CA ASP A 196 38.89 -3.84 5.13
C ASP A 196 40.31 -4.45 5.15
N TYR A 197 40.44 -5.65 5.73
CA TYR A 197 41.67 -6.42 5.78
C TYR A 197 41.45 -7.82 5.23
N THR A 198 42.27 -8.21 4.26
CA THR A 198 42.34 -9.59 3.79
C THR A 198 42.89 -10.50 4.89
N GLY A 199 42.50 -11.77 4.91
CA GLY A 199 43.02 -12.75 5.88
C GLY A 199 44.55 -12.85 5.88
N ALA A 200 45.20 -12.65 4.73
CA ALA A 200 46.66 -12.60 4.62
C ALA A 200 47.27 -11.38 5.35
N GLN A 201 46.61 -10.22 5.29
CA GLN A 201 47.05 -9.02 6.03
C GLN A 201 46.89 -9.20 7.54
N ILE A 202 45.82 -9.87 7.99
CA ILE A 202 45.63 -10.19 9.41
C ILE A 202 46.73 -11.15 9.88
N LEU A 203 47.01 -12.21 9.13
CA LEU A 203 48.09 -13.14 9.45
C LEU A 203 49.46 -12.44 9.51
N GLN A 204 49.74 -11.54 8.56
CA GLN A 204 50.97 -10.76 8.56
C GLN A 204 51.05 -9.85 9.80
N ALA A 205 49.98 -9.13 10.14
CA ALA A 205 49.95 -8.25 11.31
C ALA A 205 50.16 -9.03 12.62
N VAL A 206 49.61 -10.24 12.75
CA VAL A 206 49.86 -11.11 13.91
C VAL A 206 51.31 -11.59 13.94
N GLN A 207 51.89 -11.91 12.79
CA GLN A 207 53.29 -12.33 12.70
C GLN A 207 54.26 -11.18 13.05
N ASP A 208 53.95 -9.97 12.59
CA ASP A 208 54.70 -8.76 12.91
C ASP A 208 54.63 -8.47 14.41
N LEU A 209 53.44 -8.53 15.02
CA LEU A 209 53.26 -8.38 16.47
C LEU A 209 54.06 -9.42 17.27
N ASN A 210 54.01 -10.70 16.89
CA ASN A 210 54.80 -11.75 17.53
C ASN A 210 56.30 -11.46 17.46
N THR A 211 56.76 -10.94 16.32
CA THR A 211 58.17 -10.58 16.12
C THR A 211 58.56 -9.40 17.01
N GLU A 212 57.71 -8.40 17.12
CA GLU A 212 57.92 -7.24 18.01
C GLU A 212 57.97 -7.66 19.49
N ILE A 213 57.07 -8.54 19.94
CA ILE A 213 57.07 -9.09 21.32
C ILE A 213 58.40 -9.81 21.61
N VAL A 214 58.84 -10.68 20.70
CA VAL A 214 60.10 -11.43 20.89
C VAL A 214 61.31 -10.49 20.96
N GLN A 215 61.36 -9.48 20.09
CA GLN A 215 62.44 -8.50 20.05
C GLN A 215 62.43 -7.60 21.29
N LEU A 216 61.26 -7.10 21.70
CA LEU A 216 61.12 -6.24 22.87
C LEU A 216 61.53 -6.98 24.14
N ALA A 217 61.05 -8.21 24.32
CA ALA A 217 61.43 -9.03 25.46
C ALA A 217 62.94 -9.33 25.50
N ALA A 218 63.59 -9.53 24.34
CA ALA A 218 65.03 -9.70 24.27
C ALA A 218 65.76 -8.45 24.79
N VAL A 219 65.40 -7.28 24.26
CA VAL A 219 65.99 -5.99 24.67
C VAL A 219 65.77 -5.73 26.16
N VAL A 220 64.56 -5.93 26.66
CA VAL A 220 64.24 -5.76 28.08
C VAL A 220 65.04 -6.72 28.96
N SER A 221 65.20 -7.98 28.54
CA SER A 221 65.97 -8.95 29.32
C SER A 221 67.48 -8.64 29.37
N GLU A 222 68.01 -7.95 28.36
CA GLU A 222 69.42 -7.55 28.28
C GLU A 222 69.71 -6.21 28.98
N GLU A 223 68.78 -5.26 28.93
CA GLU A 223 68.98 -3.90 29.47
C GLU A 223 68.80 -3.79 30.99
N PHE A 224 68.07 -4.71 31.61
CA PHE A 224 67.81 -4.67 33.06
C PHE A 224 68.85 -5.51 33.81
N PRO A 225 69.79 -4.88 34.56
CA PRO A 225 70.73 -5.64 35.38
C PRO A 225 69.95 -6.37 36.49
N LEU A 226 69.94 -7.71 36.41
CA LEU A 226 69.21 -8.59 37.33
C LEU A 226 69.96 -8.80 38.66
N ASP A 227 70.92 -7.93 38.95
CA ASP A 227 71.65 -7.92 40.20
C ASP A 227 70.65 -7.86 41.36
N ARG A 228 70.62 -8.95 42.12
CA ARG A 228 69.70 -9.22 43.23
C ARG A 228 69.90 -8.17 44.32
N GLN A 229 69.34 -6.98 44.16
CA GLN A 229 69.31 -5.97 45.21
C GLN A 229 68.44 -6.54 46.32
N LYS A 230 69.08 -6.84 47.46
CA LYS A 230 68.48 -7.31 48.72
C LYS A 230 67.52 -6.29 49.39
N GLY A 231 66.91 -5.40 48.62
CA GLY A 231 65.90 -4.44 49.08
C GLY A 231 64.51 -4.98 48.79
N ASP A 232 63.89 -5.57 49.81
CA ASP A 232 62.52 -6.08 49.79
C ASP A 232 61.53 -4.91 49.66
N LEU A 233 61.26 -4.48 48.41
CA LEU A 233 60.33 -3.39 48.09
C LEU A 233 59.15 -3.85 47.23
N SER A 234 59.10 -5.11 46.80
CA SER A 234 57.93 -5.63 46.09
C SER A 234 56.81 -5.91 47.08
N LYS A 235 55.64 -5.35 46.81
CA LYS A 235 54.43 -5.66 47.57
C LYS A 235 53.90 -7.02 47.12
N GLU A 236 53.24 -7.76 48.02
CA GLU A 236 52.57 -9.03 47.66
C GLU A 236 51.60 -8.85 46.48
N SER A 237 50.98 -7.66 46.36
CA SER A 237 50.12 -7.29 45.24
C SER A 237 50.81 -7.34 43.87
N ASP A 238 52.12 -7.07 43.82
CA ASP A 238 52.89 -7.06 42.56
C ASP A 238 53.12 -8.51 42.10
N PHE A 239 53.35 -9.42 43.05
CA PHE A 239 53.46 -10.86 42.79
C PHE A 239 52.13 -11.44 42.32
N ASP A 240 50.99 -10.99 42.85
CA ASP A 240 49.67 -11.46 42.41
C ASP A 240 49.38 -11.10 40.95
N ILE A 241 49.78 -9.91 40.49
CA ILE A 241 49.61 -9.47 39.09
C ILE A 241 50.44 -10.34 38.15
N VAL A 242 51.70 -10.60 38.51
CA VAL A 242 52.59 -11.45 37.73
C VAL A 242 52.09 -12.91 37.75
N ARG A 243 51.69 -13.43 38.91
CA ARG A 243 51.09 -14.77 39.05
C ARG A 243 49.89 -14.97 38.14
N ASN A 244 49.00 -13.98 38.06
CA ASN A 244 47.80 -14.06 37.24
C ASN A 244 48.07 -13.97 35.72
N SER A 245 49.23 -13.44 35.32
CA SER A 245 49.57 -13.24 33.90
C SER A 245 50.44 -14.36 33.34
N ILE A 246 51.52 -14.74 34.03
CA ILE A 246 52.49 -15.75 33.56
C ILE A 246 52.42 -17.10 34.28
N GLY A 247 51.65 -17.17 35.38
CA GLY A 247 51.44 -18.40 36.15
C GLY A 247 52.47 -18.63 37.26
N GLU A 248 52.09 -19.47 38.24
CA GLU A 248 52.90 -19.74 39.44
C GLU A 248 54.26 -20.36 39.13
N GLY A 249 54.31 -21.32 38.20
CA GLY A 249 55.56 -22.01 37.88
C GLY A 249 56.63 -21.07 37.28
N MET A 250 56.23 -20.11 36.44
CA MET A 250 57.15 -19.11 35.92
C MET A 250 57.60 -18.15 37.03
N LEU A 251 56.69 -17.78 37.93
CA LEU A 251 57.00 -16.93 39.09
C LEU A 251 58.06 -17.57 40.01
N GLU A 252 57.94 -18.87 40.28
CA GLU A 252 58.91 -19.64 41.04
C GLU A 252 60.28 -19.66 40.34
N LEU A 253 60.33 -19.92 39.03
CA LEU A 253 61.56 -19.90 38.23
C LEU A 253 62.25 -18.53 38.28
N LEU A 254 61.48 -17.44 38.21
CA LEU A 254 62.02 -16.09 38.33
C LEU A 254 62.57 -15.81 39.73
N ARG A 255 61.98 -16.39 40.77
CA ARG A 255 62.38 -16.17 42.18
C ARG A 255 63.63 -16.95 42.56
N GLU A 256 63.74 -18.19 42.10
CA GLU A 256 64.74 -19.15 42.57
C GLU A 256 66.06 -19.09 41.80
N CYS A 257 66.01 -18.78 40.50
CA CYS A 257 67.19 -18.80 39.63
C CYS A 257 68.00 -17.49 39.66
N ASP A 258 69.31 -17.62 39.41
CA ASP A 258 70.18 -16.49 39.08
C ASP A 258 70.20 -16.30 37.56
N HIS A 259 69.74 -15.14 37.12
CA HIS A 259 69.51 -14.84 35.71
C HIS A 259 70.63 -13.98 35.10
N ASN A 260 71.66 -13.62 35.88
CA ASN A 260 72.78 -12.82 35.39
C ASN A 260 73.60 -13.51 34.29
N GLY A 261 73.63 -14.85 34.28
CA GLY A 261 74.37 -15.63 33.29
C GLY A 261 73.53 -16.07 32.08
N ASP A 262 72.22 -16.17 32.24
CA ASP A 262 71.28 -16.59 31.20
C ASP A 262 69.94 -15.85 31.38
N PRO A 263 69.70 -14.76 30.62
CA PRO A 263 68.46 -13.99 30.72
C PRO A 263 67.27 -14.66 30.02
N THR A 264 67.43 -15.87 29.46
CA THR A 264 66.38 -16.55 28.69
C THR A 264 65.08 -16.73 29.48
N VAL A 265 65.16 -17.07 30.77
CA VAL A 265 63.96 -17.23 31.62
C VAL A 265 63.23 -15.91 31.79
N VAL A 266 63.96 -14.81 31.97
CA VAL A 266 63.39 -13.47 32.06
C VAL A 266 62.80 -13.04 30.73
N GLN A 267 63.49 -13.29 29.62
CA GLN A 267 62.97 -13.02 28.28
C GLN A 267 61.64 -13.76 28.04
N LEU A 268 61.56 -15.06 28.36
CA LEU A 268 60.34 -15.84 28.20
C LEU A 268 59.21 -15.35 29.11
N ALA A 269 59.52 -14.93 30.34
CA ALA A 269 58.53 -14.34 31.24
C ALA A 269 57.97 -13.02 30.70
N VAL A 270 58.83 -12.15 30.16
CA VAL A 270 58.40 -10.88 29.54
C VAL A 270 57.54 -11.15 28.30
N GLN A 271 57.92 -12.10 27.43
CA GLN A 271 57.10 -12.49 26.27
C GLN A 271 55.72 -13.00 26.68
N ALA A 272 55.67 -13.86 27.71
CA ALA A 272 54.40 -14.39 28.23
C ALA A 272 53.52 -13.28 28.79
N TRP A 273 54.12 -12.34 29.52
CA TRP A 273 53.41 -11.18 30.08
C TRP A 273 52.89 -10.23 29.00
N GLU A 274 53.69 -9.92 27.99
CA GLU A 274 53.29 -9.08 26.85
C GLU A 274 52.15 -9.74 26.05
N THR A 275 52.25 -11.04 25.81
CA THR A 275 51.19 -11.81 25.14
C THR A 275 49.89 -11.78 25.95
N TRP A 276 49.99 -11.91 27.27
CA TRP A 276 48.83 -11.77 28.16
C TRP A 276 48.22 -10.36 28.07
N CYS A 277 49.03 -9.30 28.07
CA CYS A 277 48.54 -7.92 27.89
C CYS A 277 47.84 -7.75 26.53
N CYS A 278 48.45 -8.22 25.44
CA CYS A 278 47.86 -8.19 24.11
C CYS A 278 46.51 -8.91 24.07
N LYS A 279 46.41 -10.09 24.72
CA LYS A 279 45.15 -10.81 24.85
C LYS A 279 44.09 -9.96 25.56
N GLN A 280 44.40 -9.35 26.71
CA GLN A 280 43.43 -8.53 27.44
C GLN A 280 42.94 -7.34 26.61
N ILE A 281 43.84 -6.71 25.84
CA ILE A 281 43.50 -5.63 24.92
C ILE A 281 42.59 -6.15 23.80
N LEU A 282 42.97 -7.25 23.14
CA LEU A 282 42.17 -7.85 22.06
C LEU A 282 40.80 -8.30 22.56
N ASP A 283 40.70 -8.94 23.73
CA ASP A 283 39.44 -9.33 24.36
C ASP A 283 38.54 -8.11 24.65
N SER A 284 39.13 -6.96 24.97
CA SER A 284 38.39 -5.71 25.17
C SER A 284 37.88 -5.08 23.88
N PHE A 285 38.50 -5.32 22.73
CA PHE A 285 38.04 -4.82 21.42
C PHE A 285 37.15 -5.81 20.69
N CYS A 286 37.33 -7.11 20.94
CA CYS A 286 36.52 -8.20 20.42
C CYS A 286 35.19 -8.32 21.17
N PHE A 287 34.43 -7.22 21.27
CA PHE A 287 33.06 -7.26 21.77
C PHE A 287 32.20 -8.12 20.85
N GLY A 288 31.60 -9.17 21.41
CA GLY A 288 30.45 -9.81 20.78
C GLY A 288 30.70 -11.05 19.94
N LEU A 289 31.80 -11.78 20.13
CA LEU A 289 31.77 -13.20 19.79
C LEU A 289 31.09 -13.97 20.93
N PRO A 290 29.88 -14.52 20.75
CA PRO A 290 29.28 -15.38 21.75
C PRO A 290 30.24 -16.52 22.10
N PRO A 291 30.37 -16.91 23.39
CA PRO A 291 31.29 -17.97 23.80
C PRO A 291 31.03 -19.29 23.07
N GLU A 292 29.82 -19.51 22.56
CA GLU A 292 29.45 -20.63 21.71
C GLU A 292 30.15 -20.60 20.35
N ILE A 293 30.25 -19.42 19.72
CA ILE A 293 30.94 -19.24 18.44
C ILE A 293 32.45 -19.39 18.62
N SER A 294 32.99 -18.84 19.71
CA SER A 294 34.41 -19.02 20.06
C SER A 294 34.75 -20.50 20.27
N LYS A 295 33.91 -21.24 21.01
CA LYS A 295 34.06 -22.70 21.17
C LYS A 295 33.99 -23.44 19.84
N PHE A 296 33.03 -23.10 18.99
CA PHE A 296 32.88 -23.71 17.67
C PHE A 296 34.11 -23.47 16.78
N LEU A 297 34.58 -22.23 16.67
CA LEU A 297 35.76 -21.90 15.86
C LEU A 297 37.02 -22.58 16.38
N ASN A 298 37.17 -22.69 17.71
CA ASN A 298 38.28 -23.42 18.31
C ASN A 298 38.22 -24.92 17.98
N GLU A 299 37.04 -25.55 17.98
CA GLU A 299 36.91 -26.96 17.61
C GLU A 299 37.22 -27.17 16.12
N VAL A 300 36.70 -26.31 15.24
CA VAL A 300 37.00 -26.33 13.80
C VAL A 300 38.49 -26.14 13.53
N PHE A 301 39.13 -25.19 14.21
CA PHE A 301 40.56 -24.96 14.10
C PHE A 301 41.37 -26.18 14.57
N ARG A 302 40.95 -26.83 15.67
CA ARG A 302 41.60 -28.05 16.17
C ARG A 302 41.46 -29.20 15.17
N GLU A 303 40.30 -29.36 14.54
CA GLU A 303 40.09 -30.36 13.49
C GLU A 303 40.96 -30.06 12.25
N MET A 304 41.04 -28.80 11.81
CA MET A 304 41.91 -28.42 10.69
C MET A 304 43.39 -28.70 10.97
N GLN A 305 43.86 -28.44 12.19
CA GLN A 305 45.23 -28.78 12.60
C GLN A 305 45.49 -30.29 12.62
N LEU A 306 44.50 -31.10 13.01
CA LEU A 306 44.60 -32.56 13.03
C LEU A 306 44.56 -33.19 11.64
N VAL A 307 43.88 -32.56 10.68
CA VAL A 307 43.77 -33.03 9.28
C VAL A 307 44.96 -32.56 8.42
N GLY A 308 45.70 -31.54 8.88
CA GLY A 308 46.88 -31.00 8.21
C GLY A 308 48.23 -31.63 8.58
N MET A 309 48.27 -32.64 9.46
CA MET A 309 49.44 -33.50 9.75
C MET A 309 49.23 -34.90 9.16
#